data_AF-A0A2A5T0I7-F1
#
_entry.id   AF-A0A2A5T0I7-F1
#
_cell.length_a   1.000
_cell.length_b   1.000
_cell.length_c   1.000
_cell.angle_alpha   90.00
_cell.angle_beta   90.00
_cell.angle_gamma   90.00
#
_symmetry.space_group_name_H-M   'P 1'
#
loop_
_entity.id
_entity.type
_entity.pdbx_description
1 polymer ?
#
loop_
_entity_poly.entity_id
_entity_poly.type
_entity_poly.pdbx_seq_one_letter_code
_entity_poly.pdbx_strand_id
1 'polypeptide(L)'
;MIPNATIVIDKFHVVKMANESLERARKAIRSQLTPQQRRGLLKDRFVLLKRKHELSDAEYLRYSGWILNYPRMGKAYEFKESFVVIWNSQTRDEAQQAYSAWLRQVSPEMTRYFDPLIKAMGNWHNEVFAYFDHPITNAYTESLNNLIQVMNRTDRGYSFEALRAKMLFTKGFQKVKRPLYQRDPIPDDAISLFDMAVELKIVTNYGSSISTLIKEFERDFRSPISLTKSAYPFI
;
A
#
# COMPACT_ATOMS: atom_id res chain seq x y z
N MET A 1 6.95 6.74 -30.10
CA MET A 1 7.87 6.06 -29.16
C MET A 1 8.85 7.09 -28.61
N ILE A 2 9.22 6.98 -27.34
CA ILE A 2 10.31 7.78 -26.74
C ILE A 2 11.54 6.87 -26.69
N PRO A 3 12.47 6.96 -27.66
CA PRO A 3 13.50 5.93 -27.85
C PRO A 3 14.56 5.86 -26.74
N ASN A 4 14.68 6.92 -25.92
CA ASN A 4 15.70 7.03 -24.87
C ASN A 4 15.14 6.84 -23.45
N ALA A 5 13.91 6.34 -23.32
CA ALA A 5 13.29 6.15 -22.01
C ALA A 5 13.75 4.82 -21.38
N THR A 6 14.32 4.87 -20.18
CA THR A 6 14.57 3.68 -19.36
C THR A 6 13.24 3.16 -18.82
N ILE A 7 12.94 1.89 -19.10
CA ILE A 7 11.77 1.21 -18.55
C ILE A 7 12.13 0.70 -17.15
N VAL A 8 11.33 1.11 -16.15
CA VAL A 8 11.50 0.69 -14.76
C VAL A 8 10.24 0.00 -14.29
N ILE A 9 10.37 -1.21 -13.75
CA ILE A 9 9.26 -1.90 -13.09
C ILE A 9 9.18 -1.46 -11.64
N ASP A 10 7.98 -1.13 -11.19
CA ASP A 10 7.75 -0.73 -9.80
C ASP A 10 8.02 -1.89 -8.83
N LYS A 11 8.91 -1.64 -7.88
CA LYS A 11 9.17 -2.47 -6.69
C LYS A 11 7.90 -3.01 -6.04
N PHE A 12 6.85 -2.19 -5.91
CA PHE A 12 5.62 -2.59 -5.24
C PHE A 12 4.99 -3.84 -5.88
N HIS A 13 4.94 -3.91 -7.21
CA HIS A 13 4.41 -5.07 -7.92
C HIS A 13 5.26 -6.31 -7.70
N VAL A 14 6.58 -6.17 -7.69
CA VAL A 14 7.50 -7.29 -7.47
C VAL A 14 7.37 -7.83 -6.03
N VAL A 15 7.33 -6.94 -5.03
CA VAL A 15 7.10 -7.31 -3.62
C VAL A 15 5.71 -7.93 -3.43
N LYS A 16 4.69 -7.42 -4.14
CA LYS A 16 3.34 -8.02 -4.16
C LYS A 16 3.36 -9.44 -4.70
N MET A 17 4.11 -9.73 -5.75
CA MET A 17 4.26 -11.10 -6.27
C MET A 17 4.91 -12.06 -5.25
N ALA A 18 5.83 -11.58 -4.42
CA ALA A 18 6.38 -12.37 -3.31
C ALA A 18 5.32 -12.69 -2.24
N ASN A 19 4.49 -11.71 -1.88
CA ASN A 19 3.35 -11.91 -0.99
C ASN A 19 2.33 -12.91 -1.56
N GLU A 20 2.03 -12.83 -2.85
CA GLU A 20 1.14 -13.78 -3.53
C GLU A 20 1.72 -15.19 -3.57
N SER A 21 3.04 -15.32 -3.72
CA SER A 21 3.75 -16.61 -3.68
C SER A 21 3.67 -17.25 -2.28
N LEU A 22 3.86 -16.45 -1.23
CA LEU A 22 3.62 -16.90 0.15
C LEU A 22 2.16 -17.33 0.37
N GLU A 23 1.19 -16.57 -0.16
CA GLU A 23 -0.22 -16.92 -0.05
C GLU A 23 -0.54 -18.25 -0.75
N ARG A 24 0.09 -18.54 -1.90
CA ARG A 24 -0.02 -19.85 -2.56
C ARG A 24 0.52 -20.97 -1.67
N ALA A 25 1.71 -20.79 -1.10
CA ALA A 25 2.29 -21.76 -0.17
C ALA A 25 1.37 -21.98 1.05
N ARG A 26 0.87 -20.90 1.66
CA ARG A 26 -0.05 -20.95 2.80
C ARG A 26 -1.32 -21.72 2.48
N LYS A 27 -1.97 -21.44 1.34
CA LYS A 27 -3.18 -22.16 0.89
C LYS A 27 -2.92 -23.64 0.68
N ALA A 28 -1.82 -23.99 0.02
CA ALA A 28 -1.43 -25.38 -0.24
C ALA A 28 -1.10 -26.16 1.04
N ILE A 29 -0.46 -25.52 2.02
CA ILE A 29 -0.20 -26.13 3.33
C ILE A 29 -1.51 -26.33 4.08
N ARG A 30 -2.38 -25.31 4.13
CA ARG A 30 -3.66 -25.39 4.83
C ARG A 30 -4.62 -26.42 4.27
N SER A 31 -4.61 -26.68 2.97
CA SER A 31 -5.47 -27.70 2.37
C SER A 31 -5.15 -29.11 2.89
N GLN A 32 -3.90 -29.34 3.31
CA GLN A 32 -3.44 -30.62 3.88
C GLN A 32 -3.79 -30.79 5.38
N LEU A 33 -4.26 -29.74 6.04
CA LEU A 33 -4.57 -29.77 7.48
C LEU A 33 -6.00 -30.21 7.76
N THR A 34 -6.22 -30.82 8.93
CA THR A 34 -7.56 -31.16 9.42
C THR A 34 -8.35 -29.89 9.79
N PRO A 35 -9.70 -29.94 9.83
CA PRO A 35 -10.51 -28.81 10.27
C PRO A 35 -10.11 -28.27 11.65
N GLN A 36 -9.73 -29.15 12.59
CA GLN A 36 -9.29 -28.77 13.92
C GLN A 36 -7.96 -28.00 13.88
N GLN A 37 -6.97 -28.47 13.12
CA GLN A 37 -5.69 -27.78 12.94
C GLN A 37 -5.87 -26.41 12.28
N ARG A 38 -6.75 -26.30 11.28
CA ARG A 38 -7.05 -25.03 10.60
C ARG A 38 -7.64 -23.96 11.51
N ARG A 39 -8.38 -24.35 12.57
CA ARG A 39 -8.90 -23.42 13.59
C ARG A 39 -7.78 -22.77 14.40
N GLY A 40 -6.67 -23.48 14.63
CA GLY A 40 -5.48 -22.95 15.29
C GLY A 40 -4.72 -21.90 14.48
N LEU A 41 -4.98 -21.80 13.17
CA LEU A 41 -4.37 -20.85 12.24
C LEU A 41 -5.33 -19.70 11.90
N LEU A 42 -6.04 -19.17 12.89
CA LEU A 42 -7.01 -18.10 12.71
C LEU A 42 -6.30 -16.79 12.30
N LYS A 43 -6.75 -16.18 11.21
CA LYS A 43 -6.19 -14.93 10.66
C LYS A 43 -4.69 -15.01 10.33
N ASP A 44 -4.16 -16.22 10.13
CA ASP A 44 -2.76 -16.48 9.79
C ASP A 44 -2.26 -15.65 8.60
N ARG A 45 -3.08 -15.50 7.57
CA ARG A 45 -2.78 -14.66 6.40
C ARG A 45 -2.37 -13.24 6.77
N PHE A 46 -3.08 -12.59 7.68
CA PHE A 46 -2.81 -11.18 8.00
C PHE A 46 -1.48 -10.99 8.72
N VAL A 47 -1.13 -11.95 9.57
CA VAL A 47 0.15 -11.96 10.29
C VAL A 47 1.29 -12.32 9.33
N LEU A 48 1.13 -13.36 8.50
CA LEU A 48 2.16 -13.82 7.57
C LEU A 48 2.45 -12.84 6.42
N LEU A 49 1.54 -11.91 6.11
CA LEU A 49 1.80 -10.88 5.11
C LEU A 49 2.64 -9.71 5.65
N LYS A 50 2.63 -9.47 6.97
CA LYS A 50 3.42 -8.42 7.62
C LYS A 50 4.91 -8.77 7.68
N ARG A 51 5.75 -7.74 7.79
CA ARG A 51 7.17 -7.91 8.10
C ARG A 51 7.33 -8.25 9.58
N LYS A 52 8.38 -8.99 9.95
CA LYS A 52 8.58 -9.42 11.35
C LYS A 52 8.58 -8.26 12.35
N HIS A 53 9.20 -7.14 12.00
CA HIS A 53 9.30 -5.95 12.86
C HIS A 53 7.99 -5.14 12.97
N GLU A 54 6.99 -5.45 12.14
CA GLU A 54 5.66 -4.84 12.18
C GLU A 54 4.66 -5.70 12.98
N LEU A 55 5.09 -6.86 13.48
CA LEU A 55 4.26 -7.73 14.30
C LEU A 55 4.19 -7.15 15.72
N SER A 56 2.97 -6.99 16.24
CA SER A 56 2.78 -6.82 17.68
C SER A 56 3.22 -8.08 18.45
N ASP A 57 3.51 -7.97 19.75
CA ASP A 57 3.90 -9.11 20.58
C ASP A 57 2.89 -10.27 20.51
N ALA A 58 1.59 -9.96 20.51
CA ALA A 58 0.53 -10.94 20.38
C ALA A 58 0.45 -11.59 18.99
N GLU A 59 0.86 -10.88 17.93
CA GLU A 59 1.00 -11.45 16.59
C GLU A 59 2.27 -12.29 16.49
N TYR A 60 3.37 -11.84 17.07
CA TYR A 60 4.63 -12.56 17.10
C TYR A 60 4.51 -13.88 17.86
N LEU A 61 3.81 -13.92 18.99
CA LEU A 61 3.54 -15.15 19.74
C LEU A 61 2.75 -16.17 18.92
N ARG A 62 1.75 -15.71 18.15
CA ARG A 62 1.01 -16.58 17.23
C ARG A 62 1.88 -17.05 16.08
N TYR A 63 2.61 -16.13 15.47
CA TYR A 63 3.56 -16.41 14.40
C TYR A 63 4.57 -17.48 14.81
N SER A 64 5.25 -17.30 15.95
CA SER A 64 6.27 -18.22 16.46
C SER A 64 5.70 -19.61 16.70
N GLY A 65 4.52 -19.70 17.32
CA GLY A 65 3.79 -20.95 17.48
C GLY A 65 3.47 -21.63 16.16
N TRP A 66 3.02 -20.88 15.14
CA TRP A 66 2.68 -21.47 13.85
C TRP A 66 3.90 -21.96 13.07
N ILE A 67 4.99 -21.19 13.01
CA ILE A 67 6.18 -21.62 12.26
C ILE A 67 6.85 -22.84 12.91
N LEU A 68 6.73 -22.99 14.24
CA LEU A 68 7.26 -24.15 14.95
C LEU A 68 6.44 -25.41 14.66
N ASN A 69 5.10 -25.29 14.67
CA ASN A 69 4.19 -26.41 14.40
C ASN A 69 4.08 -26.74 12.90
N TYR A 70 4.31 -25.76 12.03
CA TYR A 70 4.23 -25.90 10.57
C TYR A 70 5.52 -25.37 9.92
N PRO A 71 6.64 -26.10 10.00
CA PRO A 71 7.94 -25.61 9.51
C PRO A 71 7.96 -25.22 8.04
N ARG A 72 7.13 -25.87 7.21
CA ARG A 72 6.97 -25.53 5.78
C ARG A 72 6.40 -24.12 5.58
N MET A 73 5.49 -23.70 6.46
CA MET A 73 4.91 -22.36 6.45
C MET A 73 5.94 -21.32 6.89
N GLY A 74 6.73 -21.64 7.92
CA GLY A 74 7.87 -20.81 8.35
C GLY A 74 8.90 -20.64 7.23
N LYS A 75 9.34 -21.73 6.59
CA LYS A 75 10.27 -21.68 5.45
C LYS A 75 9.74 -20.78 4.31
N ALA A 76 8.46 -20.89 3.95
CA ALA A 76 7.88 -20.05 2.91
C ALA A 76 7.85 -18.56 3.32
N TYR A 77 7.56 -18.26 4.58
CA TYR A 77 7.58 -16.90 5.11
C TYR A 77 8.99 -16.32 5.10
N GLU A 78 9.99 -17.03 5.64
CA GLU A 78 11.39 -16.59 5.63
C GLU A 78 11.91 -16.39 4.21
N PHE A 79 11.52 -17.27 3.28
CA PHE A 79 11.92 -17.17 1.87
C PHE A 79 11.35 -15.94 1.18
N LYS A 80 10.10 -15.56 1.51
CA LYS A 80 9.52 -14.26 1.12
C LYS A 80 10.24 -13.10 1.81
N GLU A 81 10.53 -13.21 3.10
CA GLU A 81 11.15 -12.11 3.84
C GLU A 81 12.56 -11.80 3.32
N SER A 82 13.36 -12.83 3.03
CA SER A 82 14.71 -12.71 2.46
C SER A 82 14.71 -12.15 1.04
N PHE A 83 13.68 -12.44 0.24
CA PHE A 83 13.50 -11.80 -1.05
C PHE A 83 13.33 -10.28 -0.91
N VAL A 84 12.45 -9.85 -0.02
CA VAL A 84 12.16 -8.41 0.18
C VAL A 84 13.36 -7.64 0.71
N VAL A 85 14.29 -8.29 1.42
CA VAL A 85 15.54 -7.68 1.89
C VAL A 85 16.44 -7.23 0.74
N ILE A 86 16.31 -7.78 -0.48
CA ILE A 86 17.07 -7.34 -1.66
C ILE A 86 16.89 -5.84 -1.92
N TRP A 87 15.73 -5.27 -1.60
CA TRP A 87 15.47 -3.84 -1.77
C TRP A 87 16.12 -2.94 -0.71
N ASN A 88 16.89 -3.50 0.22
CA ASN A 88 17.73 -2.74 1.13
C ASN A 88 19.14 -2.52 0.58
N SER A 89 19.49 -3.13 -0.57
CA SER A 89 20.76 -2.89 -1.27
C SER A 89 20.89 -1.43 -1.70
N GLN A 90 22.12 -0.90 -1.67
CA GLN A 90 22.40 0.49 -2.02
C GLN A 90 22.65 0.65 -3.52
N THR A 91 23.14 -0.41 -4.17
CA THR A 91 23.48 -0.39 -5.59
C THR A 91 22.76 -1.50 -6.37
N ARG A 92 22.63 -1.28 -7.67
CA ARG A 92 22.07 -2.28 -8.60
C ARG A 92 22.87 -3.58 -8.60
N ASP A 93 24.18 -3.51 -8.50
CA ASP A 93 25.06 -4.68 -8.48
C ASP A 93 24.86 -5.51 -7.21
N GLU A 94 24.86 -4.86 -6.03
CA GLU A 94 24.54 -5.51 -4.75
C GLU A 94 23.18 -6.21 -4.80
N ALA A 95 22.17 -5.55 -5.38
CA ALA A 95 20.83 -6.12 -5.48
C ALA A 95 20.79 -7.36 -6.39
N GLN A 96 21.51 -7.35 -7.52
CA GLN A 96 21.61 -8.51 -8.41
C GLN A 96 22.37 -9.66 -7.76
N GLN A 97 23.44 -9.37 -7.01
CA GLN A 97 24.17 -10.37 -6.24
C GLN A 97 23.28 -10.99 -5.14
N ALA A 98 22.54 -10.15 -4.40
CA ALA A 98 21.60 -10.59 -3.39
C ALA A 98 20.47 -11.47 -3.99
N TYR A 99 19.93 -11.07 -5.14
CA TYR A 99 18.94 -11.88 -5.86
C TYR A 99 19.52 -13.21 -6.35
N SER A 100 20.74 -13.21 -6.87
CA SER A 100 21.43 -14.43 -7.30
C SER A 100 21.67 -15.37 -6.10
N ALA A 101 22.04 -14.83 -4.95
CA ALA A 101 22.18 -15.59 -3.71
C ALA A 101 20.84 -16.12 -3.19
N TRP A 102 19.76 -15.37 -3.34
CA TRP A 102 18.41 -15.80 -3.02
C TRP A 102 17.94 -16.94 -3.95
N LEU A 103 18.22 -16.83 -5.26
CA LEU A 103 17.85 -17.84 -6.25
C LEU A 103 18.53 -19.19 -5.99
N ARG A 104 19.78 -19.18 -5.51
CA ARG A 104 20.51 -20.40 -5.10
C ARG A 104 19.88 -21.12 -3.89
N GLN A 105 19.10 -20.43 -3.08
CA GLN A 105 18.41 -21.01 -1.91
C GLN A 105 17.05 -21.63 -2.28
N VAL A 106 16.58 -21.44 -3.52
CA VAL A 106 15.27 -21.95 -3.95
C VAL A 106 15.31 -23.48 -3.97
N SER A 107 14.58 -24.10 -3.03
CA SER A 107 14.37 -25.55 -3.06
C SER A 107 13.29 -25.92 -4.08
N PRO A 108 13.27 -27.17 -4.58
CA PRO A 108 12.19 -27.64 -5.47
C PRO A 108 10.79 -27.49 -4.89
N GLU A 109 10.68 -27.47 -3.56
CA GLU A 109 9.41 -27.18 -2.87
C GLU A 109 9.03 -25.70 -3.02
N MET A 110 9.95 -24.77 -2.78
CA MET A 110 9.67 -23.33 -2.89
C MET A 110 9.41 -22.92 -4.33
N THR A 111 10.11 -23.53 -5.31
CA THR A 111 9.86 -23.29 -6.74
C THR A 111 8.38 -23.45 -7.08
N ARG A 112 7.68 -24.44 -6.52
CA ARG A 112 6.25 -24.69 -6.81
C ARG A 112 5.35 -23.49 -6.49
N TYR A 113 5.72 -22.68 -5.50
CA TYR A 113 4.91 -21.53 -5.07
C TYR A 113 5.43 -20.21 -5.62
N PHE A 114 6.75 -20.09 -5.77
CA PHE A 114 7.45 -18.88 -6.18
C PHE A 114 7.80 -18.84 -7.68
N ASP A 115 7.51 -19.88 -8.46
CA ASP A 115 7.80 -19.94 -9.90
C ASP A 115 7.31 -18.71 -10.67
N PRO A 116 6.09 -18.17 -10.45
CA PRO A 116 5.67 -16.96 -11.16
C PRO A 116 6.50 -15.71 -10.81
N LEU A 117 6.97 -15.58 -9.56
CA LEU A 117 7.90 -14.51 -9.19
C LEU A 117 9.26 -14.72 -9.85
N ILE A 118 9.80 -15.94 -9.81
CA ILE A 118 11.11 -16.27 -10.41
C ILE A 118 11.08 -16.01 -11.91
N LYS A 119 10.03 -16.44 -12.62
CA LYS A 119 9.86 -16.16 -14.05
C LYS A 119 9.75 -14.68 -14.35
N ALA A 120 8.98 -13.92 -13.55
CA ALA A 120 8.88 -12.48 -13.75
C ALA A 120 10.23 -11.77 -13.55
N MET A 121 10.98 -12.15 -12.51
CA MET A 121 12.33 -11.63 -12.26
C MET A 121 13.33 -12.01 -13.36
N GLY A 122 13.18 -13.17 -13.99
CA GLY A 122 14.00 -13.58 -15.14
C GLY A 122 13.65 -12.81 -16.41
N ASN A 123 12.36 -12.69 -16.72
CA ASN A 123 11.88 -12.03 -17.94
C ASN A 123 12.13 -10.52 -17.94
N TRP A 124 12.02 -9.90 -16.76
CA TRP A 124 12.10 -8.45 -16.60
C TRP A 124 13.29 -8.02 -15.75
N HIS A 125 14.37 -8.80 -15.78
CA HIS A 125 15.51 -8.63 -14.90
C HIS A 125 16.05 -7.20 -14.95
N ASN A 126 16.32 -6.69 -16.16
CA ASN A 126 16.92 -5.37 -16.34
C ASN A 126 16.00 -4.25 -15.87
N GLU A 127 14.71 -4.35 -16.16
CA GLU A 127 13.70 -3.35 -15.84
C GLU A 127 13.37 -3.31 -14.35
N VAL A 128 13.39 -4.46 -13.67
CA VAL A 128 13.24 -4.52 -12.21
C VAL A 128 14.46 -3.91 -11.52
N PHE A 129 15.68 -4.27 -11.96
CA PHE A 129 16.90 -3.77 -11.32
C PHE A 129 17.24 -2.33 -11.70
N ALA A 130 16.67 -1.78 -12.78
CA ALA A 130 16.75 -0.36 -13.10
C ALA A 130 16.15 0.54 -11.99
N TYR A 131 15.31 -0.01 -11.10
CA TYR A 131 14.82 0.69 -9.91
C TYR A 131 15.97 1.24 -9.03
N PHE A 132 17.10 0.53 -8.94
CA PHE A 132 18.23 0.97 -8.11
C PHE A 132 18.99 2.14 -8.72
N ASP A 133 18.93 2.30 -10.05
CA ASP A 133 19.49 3.46 -10.76
C ASP A 133 18.49 4.64 -10.75
N HIS A 134 17.19 4.32 -10.76
CA HIS A 134 16.08 5.26 -10.83
C HIS A 134 14.96 4.84 -9.86
N PRO A 135 15.01 5.23 -8.57
CA PRO A 135 14.07 4.78 -7.53
C PRO A 135 12.71 5.48 -7.66
N ILE A 136 12.04 5.24 -8.78
CA ILE A 136 10.72 5.77 -9.11
C ILE A 136 9.68 4.76 -8.63
N THR A 137 8.63 5.25 -7.96
CA THR A 137 7.47 4.46 -7.56
C THR A 137 6.20 5.01 -8.17
N ASN A 138 5.31 4.12 -8.60
CA ASN A 138 3.98 4.44 -9.09
C ASN A 138 2.98 4.66 -7.94
N ALA A 139 3.41 4.77 -6.68
CA ALA A 139 2.52 5.00 -5.54
C ALA A 139 1.55 6.19 -5.77
N TYR A 140 2.03 7.28 -6.37
CA TYR A 140 1.18 8.42 -6.72
C TYR A 140 0.07 8.04 -7.70
N THR A 141 0.44 7.41 -8.82
CA THR A 141 -0.53 7.03 -9.87
C THR A 141 -1.48 5.93 -9.40
N GLU A 142 -1.01 4.97 -8.60
CA GLU A 142 -1.87 3.97 -7.97
C GLU A 142 -2.87 4.58 -6.98
N SER A 143 -2.46 5.57 -6.17
CA SER A 143 -3.36 6.26 -5.24
C SER A 143 -4.49 6.97 -5.97
N LEU A 144 -4.18 7.63 -7.10
CA LEU A 144 -5.18 8.26 -7.97
C LEU A 144 -6.09 7.22 -8.63
N ASN A 145 -5.54 6.11 -9.11
CA ASN A 145 -6.33 5.01 -9.69
C ASN A 145 -7.33 4.44 -8.68
N ASN A 146 -6.91 4.25 -7.43
CA ASN A 146 -7.79 3.80 -6.35
C ASN A 146 -8.91 4.81 -6.06
N LEU A 147 -8.61 6.11 -6.04
CA LEU A 147 -9.63 7.15 -5.88
C LEU A 147 -10.65 7.14 -7.02
N ILE A 148 -10.19 6.98 -8.27
CA ILE A 148 -11.07 6.85 -9.44
C ILE A 148 -11.99 5.64 -9.28
N GLN A 149 -11.45 4.48 -8.87
CA GLN A 149 -12.26 3.27 -8.66
C GLN A 149 -13.29 3.43 -7.54
N VAL A 150 -12.92 4.08 -6.42
CA VAL A 150 -13.85 4.36 -5.32
C VAL A 150 -14.99 5.25 -5.80
N MET A 151 -14.67 6.35 -6.51
CA MET A 151 -15.70 7.24 -7.06
C MET A 151 -16.64 6.51 -8.03
N ASN A 152 -16.09 5.66 -8.91
CA ASN A 152 -16.92 4.91 -9.85
C ASN A 152 -17.87 3.93 -9.15
N ARG A 153 -17.45 3.34 -8.02
CA ARG A 153 -18.28 2.42 -7.21
C ARG A 153 -19.36 3.13 -6.42
N THR A 154 -19.06 4.28 -5.81
CA THR A 154 -20.01 5.04 -5.00
C THR A 154 -21.17 5.56 -5.84
N ASP A 155 -20.90 6.00 -7.07
CA ASP A 155 -21.87 6.69 -7.91
C ASP A 155 -22.47 5.81 -9.04
N ARG A 156 -22.43 4.47 -8.88
CA ARG A 156 -23.07 3.47 -9.77
C ARG A 156 -22.67 3.54 -11.26
N GLY A 157 -21.39 3.73 -11.57
CA GLY A 157 -20.86 3.52 -12.93
C GLY A 157 -20.92 4.75 -13.84
N TYR A 158 -20.07 5.74 -13.58
CA TYR A 158 -19.87 6.89 -14.47
C TYR A 158 -19.24 6.45 -15.80
N SER A 159 -19.56 7.15 -16.89
CA SER A 159 -18.79 7.05 -18.13
C SER A 159 -17.35 7.53 -17.92
N PHE A 160 -16.43 7.10 -18.76
CA PHE A 160 -15.03 7.52 -18.69
C PHE A 160 -14.91 9.05 -18.80
N GLU A 161 -15.69 9.68 -19.66
CA GLU A 161 -15.72 11.13 -19.86
C GLU A 161 -16.21 11.86 -18.60
N ALA A 162 -17.23 11.32 -17.92
CA ALA A 162 -17.74 11.87 -16.68
C ALA A 162 -16.71 11.73 -15.53
N LEU A 163 -16.06 10.58 -15.41
CA LEU A 163 -14.96 10.38 -14.44
C LEU A 163 -13.79 11.32 -14.74
N ARG A 164 -13.37 11.42 -16.01
CA ARG A 164 -12.28 12.27 -16.45
C ARG A 164 -12.57 13.74 -16.18
N ALA A 165 -13.78 14.22 -16.51
CA ALA A 165 -14.20 15.58 -16.21
C ALA A 165 -14.20 15.84 -14.70
N LYS A 166 -14.72 14.89 -13.91
CA LYS A 166 -14.71 15.00 -12.44
C LYS A 166 -13.28 15.04 -11.88
N MET A 167 -12.36 14.23 -12.38
CA MET A 167 -10.95 14.24 -11.95
C MET A 167 -10.23 15.53 -12.34
N LEU A 168 -10.49 16.07 -13.53
CA LEU A 168 -9.81 17.26 -14.05
C LEU A 168 -10.40 18.57 -13.49
N PHE A 169 -11.70 18.61 -13.19
CA PHE A 169 -12.43 19.86 -12.89
C PHE A 169 -13.03 19.94 -11.48
N THR A 170 -12.97 18.89 -10.65
CA THR A 170 -13.38 19.00 -9.23
C THR A 170 -12.30 19.71 -8.44
N LYS A 171 -12.56 20.94 -7.99
CA LYS A 171 -11.72 21.60 -6.97
C LYS A 171 -11.71 20.77 -5.69
N GLY A 172 -10.52 20.53 -5.14
CA GLY A 172 -10.34 20.12 -3.75
C GLY A 172 -10.88 18.73 -3.42
N PHE A 173 -10.01 17.74 -3.32
CA PHE A 173 -10.25 16.54 -2.51
C PHE A 173 -10.21 16.89 -1.00
N GLN A 174 -10.96 17.91 -0.58
CA GLN A 174 -11.25 18.12 0.83
C GLN A 174 -12.38 17.16 1.19
N LYS A 175 -12.10 16.23 2.12
CA LYS A 175 -13.17 15.61 2.89
C LYS A 175 -13.95 16.73 3.56
N VAL A 176 -15.13 17.06 3.02
CA VAL A 176 -16.14 17.72 3.84
C VAL A 176 -16.55 16.69 4.88
N LYS A 177 -15.96 16.74 6.08
CA LYS A 177 -16.60 16.14 7.24
C LYS A 177 -17.95 16.84 7.36
N ARG A 178 -19.03 16.14 7.04
CA ARG A 178 -20.36 16.63 7.40
C ARG A 178 -20.35 16.78 8.93
N PRO A 179 -20.59 17.97 9.49
CA PRO A 179 -20.76 18.07 10.93
C PRO A 179 -21.89 17.11 11.32
N LEU A 180 -21.69 16.41 12.43
CA LEU A 180 -22.77 15.63 13.04
C LEU A 180 -23.93 16.59 13.28
N TYR A 181 -25.12 16.20 12.85
CA TYR A 181 -26.35 16.95 13.09
C TYR A 181 -26.51 17.16 14.60
N GLN A 182 -26.24 18.37 15.07
CA GLN A 182 -26.49 18.78 16.44
C GLN A 182 -27.77 19.59 16.39
N ARG A 183 -28.84 19.07 17.01
CA ARG A 183 -30.07 19.85 17.21
C ARG A 183 -29.78 20.83 18.33
N ASP A 184 -29.70 22.11 18.00
CA ASP A 184 -29.82 23.15 19.02
C ASP A 184 -31.30 23.25 19.43
N PRO A 185 -31.60 23.46 20.73
CA PRO A 185 -32.97 23.68 21.17
C PRO A 185 -33.51 24.98 20.56
N ILE A 186 -34.75 24.95 20.08
CA ILE A 186 -35.47 26.15 19.62
C ILE A 186 -35.78 27.01 20.86
N PRO A 187 -35.34 28.28 20.94
CA PRO A 187 -35.81 29.22 21.95
C PRO A 187 -37.28 29.59 21.68
N ASP A 188 -38.09 29.67 22.73
CA ASP A 188 -39.56 29.75 22.68
C ASP A 188 -40.14 31.10 22.17
N ASP A 189 -39.34 32.01 21.65
CA ASP A 189 -39.72 33.42 21.50
C ASP A 189 -39.21 34.12 20.22
N ALA A 190 -39.24 33.45 19.07
CA ALA A 190 -39.03 34.10 17.77
C ALA A 190 -40.14 33.80 16.74
N ILE A 191 -41.21 34.60 16.77
CA ILE A 191 -42.15 34.76 15.64
C ILE A 191 -41.80 36.05 14.90
N SER A 192 -41.46 35.92 13.61
CA SER A 192 -41.81 36.80 12.47
C SER A 192 -40.64 36.82 11.46
N LEU A 193 -40.71 36.09 10.35
CA LEU A 193 -41.27 36.47 9.04
C LEU A 193 -40.44 37.51 8.27
N PHE A 194 -40.19 37.16 7.00
CA PHE A 194 -39.76 37.96 5.84
C PHE A 194 -38.28 38.02 5.43
N ASP A 195 -38.04 37.35 4.30
CA ASP A 195 -37.33 37.81 3.10
C ASP A 195 -35.97 38.51 3.23
N MET A 196 -34.96 37.94 2.57
CA MET A 196 -34.48 38.51 1.31
C MET A 196 -33.33 37.68 0.71
N ALA A 197 -33.37 37.59 -0.61
CA ALA A 197 -32.43 36.92 -1.50
C ALA A 197 -30.94 37.06 -1.12
N VAL A 198 -30.23 35.93 -1.09
CA VAL A 198 -28.77 35.93 -1.26
C VAL A 198 -28.47 35.52 -2.70
N GLU A 199 -28.04 36.49 -3.50
CA GLU A 199 -27.56 36.33 -4.86
C GLU A 199 -26.53 35.20 -4.97
N LEU A 200 -26.76 34.26 -5.89
CA LEU A 200 -25.75 33.31 -6.35
C LEU A 200 -24.67 34.07 -7.13
N LYS A 201 -23.60 34.50 -6.45
CA LYS A 201 -22.37 34.92 -7.11
C LYS A 201 -21.77 33.73 -7.87
N ILE A 202 -21.91 33.73 -9.20
CA ILE A 202 -21.18 32.80 -10.06
C ILE A 202 -19.71 33.22 -10.04
N VAL A 203 -18.95 32.61 -9.14
CA VAL A 203 -17.49 32.77 -9.10
C VAL A 203 -16.88 31.82 -10.13
N THR A 204 -16.56 32.34 -11.31
CA THR A 204 -15.64 31.69 -12.24
C THR A 204 -14.27 31.61 -11.58
N ASN A 205 -13.72 30.41 -11.48
CA ASN A 205 -12.45 30.17 -10.81
C ASN A 205 -11.56 29.30 -11.71
N TYR A 206 -10.41 29.86 -12.07
CA TYR A 206 -9.49 29.35 -13.08
C TYR A 206 -8.47 28.33 -12.53
N GLY A 207 -8.75 27.71 -11.38
CA GLY A 207 -7.90 26.67 -10.81
C GLY A 207 -6.58 27.19 -10.25
N SER A 208 -5.86 26.29 -9.58
CA SER A 208 -4.55 26.59 -8.96
C SER A 208 -3.45 25.86 -9.71
N SER A 209 -2.30 26.51 -9.88
CA SER A 209 -1.15 25.91 -10.57
C SER A 209 -0.58 24.72 -9.80
N ILE A 210 -0.06 23.74 -10.55
CA ILE A 210 0.51 22.48 -10.03
C ILE A 210 1.61 22.73 -8.99
N SER A 211 2.39 23.81 -9.15
CA SER A 211 3.42 24.24 -8.19
C SER A 211 2.87 24.56 -6.80
N THR A 212 1.62 25.02 -6.71
CA THR A 212 0.97 25.41 -5.45
C THR A 212 0.51 24.18 -4.66
N LEU A 213 0.06 23.13 -5.35
CA LEU A 213 -0.34 21.85 -4.74
C LEU A 213 0.87 21.09 -4.17
N ILE A 214 2.01 21.16 -4.85
CA ILE A 214 3.26 20.53 -4.38
C ILE A 214 3.75 21.21 -3.08
N LYS A 215 3.76 22.55 -3.04
CA LYS A 215 4.19 23.31 -1.85
C LYS A 215 3.32 23.08 -0.62
N GLU A 216 2.00 22.98 -0.80
CA GLU A 216 1.05 22.74 0.30
C GLU A 216 1.23 21.34 0.91
N PHE A 217 1.49 20.33 0.07
CA PHE A 217 1.68 18.96 0.55
C PHE A 217 3.08 18.73 1.16
N GLU A 218 4.12 19.39 0.64
CA GLU A 218 5.45 19.41 1.28
C GLU A 218 5.43 20.10 2.65
N ARG A 219 4.56 21.11 2.84
CA ARG A 219 4.36 21.78 4.14
C ARG A 219 3.77 20.83 5.19
N ASP A 220 2.82 20.00 4.78
CA ASP A 220 2.18 19.02 5.68
C ASP A 220 3.10 17.85 6.04
N PHE A 221 4.07 17.51 5.19
CA PHE A 221 5.10 16.50 5.48
C PHE A 221 6.38 17.05 6.15
N ARG A 222 6.62 18.37 6.13
CA ARG A 222 7.74 19.04 6.82
C ARG A 222 7.41 19.59 8.21
N SER A 223 6.26 19.27 8.80
CA SER A 223 6.08 19.48 10.25
C SER A 223 6.91 18.43 11.00
N PRO A 224 7.97 18.82 11.72
CA PRO A 224 8.79 17.86 12.43
C PRO A 224 7.92 17.24 13.53
N ILE A 225 7.71 15.92 13.46
CA ILE A 225 7.33 15.17 14.66
C ILE A 225 8.49 15.38 15.62
N SER A 226 8.25 16.26 16.59
CA SER A 226 9.11 16.52 17.72
C SER A 226 9.44 15.19 18.38
N LEU A 227 10.71 14.80 18.24
CA LEU A 227 11.37 13.84 19.11
C LEU A 227 11.28 14.37 20.55
N THR A 228 10.28 13.94 21.30
CA THR A 228 10.30 14.07 22.75
C THR A 228 11.14 12.94 23.33
N LYS A 229 12.37 13.32 23.70
CA LYS A 229 13.21 12.61 24.66
C LYS A 229 12.42 12.33 25.94
N SER A 230 12.53 11.09 26.44
CA SER A 230 12.49 10.71 27.85
C SER A 230 13.30 9.41 27.96
N ALA A 231 14.61 9.50 28.21
CA ALA A 231 15.23 9.30 29.54
C ALA A 231 14.90 7.93 30.14
N TYR A 232 15.87 7.00 30.18
CA TYR A 232 16.70 6.71 31.36
C TYR A 232 17.89 5.78 31.00
N PRO A 233 19.00 5.87 31.75
CA PRO A 233 20.25 5.12 31.56
C PRO A 233 20.19 3.75 32.25
N PHE A 234 21.17 2.86 32.03
CA PHE A 234 21.86 2.07 33.07
C PHE A 234 22.81 1.04 32.41
N ILE A 235 24.08 1.19 32.79
CA ILE A 235 25.15 0.18 32.97
C ILE A 235 25.73 -0.45 31.69
#